data_AF-D9R5E4-F1
#
_entry.id   AF-D9R5E4-F1
#
_cell.length_a   1.000
_cell.length_b   1.000
_cell.length_c   1.000
_cell.angle_alpha   90.00
_cell.angle_beta   90.00
_cell.angle_gamma   90.00
#
_symmetry.space_group_name_H-M   'P 1'
#
loop_
_entity.id
_entity.type
_entity.pdbx_description
1 polymer ?
#
loop_
_entity_poly.entity_id
_entity_poly.type
_entity_poly.pdbx_seq_one_letter_code
_entity_poly.pdbx_strand_id
1 'polypeptide(L)' 'METSLIKKNGEIWTRFKVKTKEVPIYASILRKYVDITKPSKQSSVNTYFEVKGDLLNK' A
#
# COMPACT_ATOMS: atom_id res chain seq x y z
N MET A 1 6.10 6.79 -4.37
CA MET A 1 5.28 5.61 -4.00
C MET A 1 5.77 4.43 -4.83
N GLU A 2 6.09 3.31 -4.19
CA GLU A 2 6.45 2.06 -4.85
C GLU A 2 5.30 1.06 -4.67
N THR A 3 4.98 0.30 -5.71
CA THR A 3 3.94 -0.74 -5.68
C THR A 3 4.59 -2.08 -5.96
N SER A 4 4.24 -3.12 -5.19
CA SER A 4 4.81 -4.46 -5.37
C SER A 4 3.78 -5.54 -5.06
N LEU A 5 3.86 -6.67 -5.75
CA LEU A 5 3.08 -7.86 -5.42
C LEU A 5 3.77 -8.68 -4.34
N ILE A 6 3.00 -9.16 -3.38
CA ILE A 6 3.45 -10.06 -2.34
C ILE A 6 2.52 -11.27 -2.27
N LYS A 7 3.06 -12.44 -1.94
CA LYS A 7 2.26 -13.63 -1.64
C LYS A 7 2.13 -13.78 -0.13
N LYS A 8 0.90 -13.89 0.36
CA LYS A 8 0.58 -14.17 1.76
C LYS A 8 -0.41 -15.33 1.81
N ASN A 9 -0.04 -16.42 2.49
CA ASN A 9 -0.86 -17.62 2.62
C ASN A 9 -1.37 -18.18 1.28
N GLY A 10 -0.53 -18.15 0.24
CA GLY A 10 -0.91 -18.58 -1.12
C GLY A 10 -1.74 -17.55 -1.91
N GLU A 11 -2.17 -16.45 -1.29
CA GLU A 11 -2.94 -15.39 -1.93
C GLU A 11 -2.04 -14.25 -2.40
N ILE A 12 -2.40 -13.62 -3.52
CA ILE A 12 -1.71 -12.43 -4.05
C ILE A 12 -2.27 -11.17 -3.39
N TRP A 13 -1.36 -10.32 -2.95
CA TRP A 13 -1.65 -9.03 -2.36
C TRP A 13 -0.81 -7.96 -3.05
N THR A 14 -1.38 -6.77 -3.20
CA THR A 14 -0.66 -5.59 -3.64
C THR A 14 -0.25 -4.78 -2.42
N ARG A 15 1.04 -4.42 -2.34
CA ARG A 15 1.62 -3.57 -1.31
C ARG A 15 2.01 -2.22 -1.90
N PHE A 16 1.53 -1.15 -1.28
CA PHE A 16 1.95 0.21 -1.53
C PHE A 16 2.94 0.65 -0.45
N LYS A 17 4.16 0.97 -0.85
CA LYS A 17 5.18 1.57 0.02
C LYS A 17 5.26 3.06 -0.29
N VAL A 18 5.00 3.88 0.72
CA VAL A 18 4.94 5.34 0.60
C VAL A 18 5.87 5.92 1.65
N LYS A 19 6.64 6.97 1.34
CA LYS A 19 7.37 7.67 2.40
C LYS A 19 6.34 8.29 3.35
N THR A 20 6.54 8.16 4.66
CA THR A 20 5.55 8.60 5.67
C THR A 20 5.16 10.08 5.48
N LYS A 21 6.13 10.94 5.18
CA LYS A 21 5.89 12.37 4.88
C LYS A 21 5.08 12.63 3.60
N GLU A 22 5.04 11.67 2.68
CA GLU A 22 4.35 11.78 1.38
C GLU A 22 2.95 11.14 1.41
N VAL A 23 2.57 10.46 2.50
CA VAL A 23 1.23 9.86 2.64
C VAL A 23 0.11 10.88 2.38
N PRO A 24 0.15 12.12 2.91
CA PRO A 24 -0.88 13.12 2.61
C PRO A 24 -0.95 13.50 1.12
N ILE A 25 0.19 13.49 0.43
CA ILE A 25 0.29 13.82 -1.01
C ILE A 25 -0.39 12.73 -1.85
N TYR A 26 -0.16 11.46 -1.50
CA TYR A 26 -0.75 10.33 -2.21
C TYR A 26 -2.12 9.90 -1.68
N ALA A 27 -2.66 10.56 -0.65
CA ALA A 27 -3.88 10.17 0.05
C ALA A 27 -5.08 10.00 -0.90
N SER A 28 -5.26 10.91 -1.86
CA SER A 28 -6.36 10.85 -2.83
C SER A 28 -6.31 9.59 -3.71
N ILE A 29 -5.11 9.20 -4.15
CA ILE A 29 -4.92 8.02 -4.99
C ILE A 29 -5.02 6.75 -4.14
N LEU A 30 -4.37 6.72 -2.97
CA LEU A 30 -4.35 5.56 -2.08
C LEU A 30 -5.75 5.19 -1.60
N ARG A 31 -6.62 6.18 -1.29
CA ARG A 31 -8.01 5.94 -0.86
C ARG A 31 -8.85 5.15 -1.88
N LYS A 32 -8.46 5.12 -3.16
CA LYS A 32 -9.13 4.30 -4.19
C LYS A 32 -8.87 2.81 -4.03
N TYR A 33 -7.81 2.44 -3.31
CA TYR A 33 -7.32 1.07 -3.20
C TYR A 33 -7.25 0.56 -1.76
N VAL A 34 -6.98 1.43 -0.79
CA VAL A 34 -6.69 1.08 0.61
C VAL A 34 -7.29 2.10 1.58
N ASP A 35 -7.57 1.64 2.81
CA ASP A 35 -7.85 2.53 3.93
C ASP A 35 -6.53 3.15 4.44
N ILE A 36 -6.32 4.43 4.11
CA ILE A 36 -5.11 5.16 4.50
C ILE A 36 -4.96 5.38 6.01
N THR A 37 -6.03 5.18 6.78
CA THR A 37 -6.00 5.31 8.25
C THR A 37 -5.49 4.04 8.93
N LYS A 38 -5.41 2.92 8.19
CA LYS A 38 -5.00 1.61 8.70
C LYS A 38 -3.81 1.07 7.92
N PRO A 39 -2.60 1.63 8.12
CA PRO A 39 -1.41 1.09 7.51
C PRO A 39 -1.14 -0.34 8.01
N SER A 40 -0.71 -1.22 7.11
CA SER A 40 -0.33 -2.59 7.46
C SER A 40 1.01 -2.64 8.19
N LYS A 41 1.88 -1.66 7.92
CA LYS A 41 3.14 -1.44 8.64
C LYS A 41 3.51 0.04 8.55
N GLN A 42 4.05 0.60 9.62
CA GLN A 42 4.55 1.97 9.63
C GLN A 42 5.93 2.04 10.28
N SER A 43 6.82 2.83 9.67
CA SER A 43 8.10 3.25 10.24
C SER A 43 8.26 4.77 10.12
N SER A 44 9.32 5.30 10.70
CA SER A 44 9.65 6.74 10.62
C SER A 44 9.78 7.23 9.18
N VAL A 45 10.29 6.38 8.28
CA VAL A 45 10.57 6.74 6.88
C VAL A 45 9.45 6.30 5.94
N ASN A 46 8.88 5.11 6.15
CA ASN A 46 7.93 4.50 5.22
C ASN A 46 6.65 4.03 5.90
N THR A 47 5.53 4.21 5.21
CA THR A 47 4.23 3.65 5.53
C THR A 47 3.83 2.67 4.44
N TYR A 48 3.34 1.51 4.84
CA TYR A 48 2.95 0.43 3.97
C TYR A 48 1.45 0.22 4.08
N PHE A 49 0.81 0.06 2.92
CA PHE A 49 -0.59 -0.33 2.82
C PHE A 49 -0.67 -1.60 1.98
N GLU A 50 -1.60 -2.48 2.31
CA GLU A 50 -1.76 -3.75 1.63
C GLU A 50 -3.23 -4.00 1.35
N VAL A 51 -3.51 -4.52 0.16
CA VAL A 51 -4.85 -4.93 -0.26
C VAL A 51 -4.74 -6.26 -0.98
N LYS A 52 -5.74 -7.11 -0.77
CA LYS A 52 -5.84 -8.41 -1.43
C LYS A 52 -6.12 -8.20 -2.92
N GLY A 53 -5.42 -8.95 -3.77
CA GLY A 53 -5.53 -8.89 -5.22
C GLY A 53 -4.31 -8.30 -5.94
N ASP A 54 -4.24 -8.57 -7.24
CA ASP A 54 -3.24 -8.02 -8.15
C ASP A 54 -3.80 -6.74 -8.80
N LEU A 55 -3.26 -5.58 -8.40
CA LEU A 55 -3.63 -4.29 -8.97
C LEU A 55 -2.63 -3.80 -10.04
N LEU A 56 -1.58 -4.57 -10.32
CA LEU A 56 -0.53 -4.22 -11.28
C LEU A 56 -0.79 -4.81 -12.66
N ASN A 57 -1.34 -6.03 -12.74
CA ASN A 57 -1.55 -6.76 -14.00
C ASN A 57 -3.03 -6.80 -14.44
N LYS A 58 -3.72 -5.66 -14.42
CA LYS A 58 -5.11 -5.55 -14.85
C LYS A 58 -5.31 -5.86 -16.34
#